data_AF-A0A1N7ACD3-F1
#
_entry.id   AF-A0A1N7ACD3-F1
#
_cell.length_a   1.000
_cell.length_b   1.000
_cell.length_c   1.000
_cell.angle_alpha   90.00
_cell.angle_beta   90.00
_cell.angle_gamma   90.00
#
_symmetry.space_group_name_H-M   'P 1'
#
loop_
_entity.id
_entity.type
_entity.pdbx_description
1 polymer ?
#
loop_
_entity_poly.entity_id
_entity_poly.type
_entity_poly.pdbx_seq_one_letter_code
_entity_poly.pdbx_strand_id
1 'polypeptide(L)'
;MGHQRLGKLPTHRYLPDIVRYLVTGGAPTAPLVEQVTEVSRDALKHALRDPVFVEALWLLIRLPQAAASKDFGAALADIGMGARPPTSVTELMVAYNSALERVQRRVHAGATDLGDIAREAGAAALAEAVEAGMPMWSPTAADVQASVAALRSPEKFGALAHHFHANIVERVIHYYVDRTLHKLVGADRVARSVHDLATYNSAIRRHCIEAALIMRAFARDWLGKNQYRDGKDISRDGARRFSAFAVEKIGNELKNRKGPK
;
A
#
# COMPACT_ATOMS: atom_id res chain seq x y z
N MET A 1 22.02 -4.18 -1.05
CA MET A 1 20.68 -3.85 -0.51
C MET A 1 20.45 -4.70 0.73
N GLY A 2 19.99 -4.14 1.85
CA GLY A 2 20.20 -4.70 3.20
C GLY A 2 19.53 -6.06 3.48
N HIS A 3 20.26 -6.96 4.13
CA HIS A 3 19.80 -8.24 4.70
C HIS A 3 18.91 -8.05 5.94
N GLN A 4 18.06 -7.02 5.96
CA GLN A 4 17.24 -6.71 7.10
C GLN A 4 16.21 -7.81 7.28
N ARG A 5 16.48 -8.67 8.25
CA ARG A 5 15.55 -9.65 8.80
C ARG A 5 15.12 -9.06 10.12
N LEU A 6 13.92 -8.49 10.16
CA LEU A 6 13.27 -8.31 11.46
C LEU A 6 13.12 -9.72 12.07
N GLY A 7 13.18 -9.82 13.40
CA GLY A 7 12.92 -11.09 14.10
C GLY A 7 11.50 -11.59 13.84
N LYS A 8 10.97 -12.47 14.70
CA LYS A 8 9.57 -12.89 14.56
C LYS A 8 8.65 -11.68 14.65
N LEU A 9 7.98 -11.34 13.55
CA LEU A 9 7.06 -10.20 13.50
C LEU A 9 5.82 -10.49 14.34
N PRO A 10 5.19 -9.45 14.93
CA PRO A 10 3.91 -9.62 15.63
C PRO A 10 2.93 -10.37 14.74
N THR A 11 2.31 -11.40 15.29
CA THR A 11 1.31 -12.20 14.59
C THR A 11 0.18 -12.42 15.56
N HIS A 12 -0.86 -11.59 15.49
CA HIS A 12 -2.06 -11.78 16.30
C HIS A 12 -2.77 -13.07 15.91
N ARG A 13 -2.91 -13.30 14.60
CA ARG A 13 -3.58 -14.46 14.02
C ARG A 13 -2.94 -14.85 12.70
N TYR A 14 -2.79 -16.15 12.49
CA TYR A 14 -2.42 -16.68 11.19
C TYR A 14 -3.62 -16.64 10.25
N LEU A 15 -3.35 -16.68 8.94
CA LEU A 15 -4.41 -16.63 7.92
C LEU A 15 -5.51 -17.70 8.10
N PRO A 16 -5.22 -18.96 8.50
CA PRO A 16 -6.27 -19.94 8.80
C PRO A 16 -7.28 -19.46 9.85
N ASP A 17 -6.82 -18.88 10.95
CA ASP A 17 -7.69 -18.41 12.04
C ASP A 17 -8.61 -17.27 11.60
N ILE A 18 -8.19 -16.51 10.60
CA ILE A 18 -8.96 -15.39 10.04
C ILE A 18 -10.01 -15.92 9.06
N VAL A 19 -9.60 -16.82 8.16
CA VAL A 19 -10.48 -17.46 7.16
C VAL A 19 -11.60 -18.26 7.84
N ARG A 20 -11.37 -18.79 9.05
CA ARG A 20 -12.41 -19.47 9.84
C ARG A 20 -13.66 -18.60 10.06
N TYR A 21 -13.55 -17.28 10.06
CA TYR A 21 -14.72 -16.38 10.17
C TYR A 21 -15.65 -16.43 8.95
N LEU A 22 -15.17 -16.92 7.80
CA LEU A 22 -15.97 -17.05 6.58
C LEU A 22 -16.64 -18.42 6.45
N VAL A 23 -16.33 -19.40 7.30
CA VAL A 23 -16.78 -20.79 7.12
C VAL A 23 -17.64 -21.26 8.29
N THR A 24 -18.88 -21.65 8.01
CA THR A 24 -19.79 -22.24 9.00
C THR A 24 -19.40 -23.70 9.27
N GLY A 25 -19.12 -24.04 10.53
CA GLY A 25 -19.05 -25.43 11.02
C GLY A 25 -17.85 -26.29 10.57
N GLY A 26 -16.77 -25.69 10.04
CA GLY A 26 -15.60 -26.45 9.58
C GLY A 26 -14.27 -25.74 9.79
N ALA A 27 -13.19 -26.53 9.86
CA ALA A 27 -11.84 -25.99 9.81
C ALA A 27 -11.61 -25.32 8.43
N PRO A 28 -10.92 -24.16 8.37
CA PRO A 28 -10.51 -23.57 7.10
C PRO A 28 -9.75 -24.63 6.30
N THR A 29 -10.16 -24.88 5.05
CA THR A 29 -9.48 -25.89 4.25
C THR A 29 -8.07 -25.38 3.94
N ALA A 30 -7.05 -26.20 4.19
CA ALA A 30 -5.66 -25.85 3.84
C ALA A 30 -5.50 -25.34 2.38
N PRO A 31 -6.29 -25.83 1.39
CA PRO A 31 -6.38 -25.26 0.06
C PRO A 31 -6.80 -23.78 -0.01
N LEU A 32 -7.78 -23.33 0.78
CA LEU A 32 -8.25 -21.93 0.75
C LEU A 32 -7.17 -20.98 1.27
N VAL A 33 -6.49 -21.35 2.35
CA VAL A 33 -5.38 -20.58 2.92
C VAL A 33 -4.21 -20.51 1.91
N GLU A 34 -3.86 -21.63 1.27
CA GLU A 34 -2.86 -21.64 0.20
C GLU A 34 -3.24 -20.72 -0.96
N GLN A 35 -4.48 -20.81 -1.45
CA GLN A 35 -4.95 -20.00 -2.57
C GLN A 35 -4.89 -18.50 -2.27
N VAL A 36 -5.37 -18.06 -1.10
CA VAL A 36 -5.31 -16.64 -0.71
C VAL A 36 -3.86 -16.16 -0.60
N THR A 37 -2.97 -16.98 -0.03
CA THR A 37 -1.54 -16.65 0.06
C THR A 37 -0.90 -16.55 -1.33
N GLU A 38 -1.07 -17.55 -2.19
CA GLU A 38 -0.45 -17.54 -3.52
C GLU A 38 -1.00 -16.44 -4.42
N VAL A 39 -2.31 -16.20 -4.39
CA VAL A 39 -2.91 -15.10 -5.15
C VAL A 39 -2.38 -13.76 -4.69
N SER A 40 -2.26 -13.54 -3.38
CA SER A 40 -1.70 -12.28 -2.85
C SER A 40 -0.27 -12.07 -3.34
N ARG A 41 0.54 -13.14 -3.33
CA ARG A 41 1.93 -13.11 -3.82
C ARG A 41 1.99 -12.85 -5.33
N ASP A 42 1.14 -13.50 -6.10
CA ASP A 42 1.13 -13.34 -7.56
C ASP A 42 0.58 -11.99 -7.98
N ALA A 43 -0.47 -11.48 -7.34
CA ALA A 43 -0.98 -10.14 -7.57
C ALA A 43 0.09 -9.08 -7.33
N LEU A 44 0.87 -9.18 -6.24
CA LEU A 44 2.00 -8.28 -5.99
C LEU A 44 3.06 -8.35 -7.11
N LYS A 45 3.39 -9.54 -7.62
CA LYS A 45 4.32 -9.68 -8.77
C LYS A 45 3.75 -9.06 -10.05
N HIS A 46 2.47 -9.24 -10.30
CA HIS A 46 1.80 -8.64 -11.46
C HIS A 46 1.74 -7.12 -11.35
N ALA A 47 1.53 -6.57 -10.14
CA ALA A 47 1.54 -5.14 -9.89
C ALA A 47 2.89 -4.48 -10.27
N LEU A 48 4.02 -5.19 -10.18
CA LEU A 48 5.33 -4.69 -10.64
C LEU A 48 5.41 -4.42 -12.15
N ARG A 49 4.46 -4.97 -12.93
CA ARG A 49 4.33 -4.75 -14.38
C ARG A 49 3.31 -3.67 -14.71
N ASP A 50 2.54 -3.22 -13.71
CA ASP A 50 1.51 -2.22 -13.88
C ASP A 50 2.12 -0.79 -13.79
N PRO A 51 2.01 0.03 -14.85
CA PRO A 51 2.56 1.38 -14.85
C PRO A 51 1.95 2.29 -13.76
N VAL A 52 0.67 2.12 -13.44
CA VAL A 52 -0.03 2.92 -12.43
C VAL A 52 0.50 2.58 -11.04
N PHE A 53 0.76 1.30 -10.76
CA PHE A 53 1.39 0.89 -9.51
C PHE A 53 2.77 1.51 -9.31
N VAL A 54 3.63 1.47 -10.35
CA VAL A 54 4.97 2.06 -10.28
C VAL A 54 4.88 3.58 -10.09
N GLU A 55 3.96 4.24 -10.79
CA GLU A 55 3.76 5.69 -10.66
C GLU A 55 3.25 6.07 -9.26
N ALA A 56 2.29 5.32 -8.71
CA ALA A 56 1.75 5.55 -7.37
C ALA A 56 2.88 5.57 -6.34
N LEU A 57 3.74 4.54 -6.35
CA LEU A 57 4.87 4.48 -5.44
C LEU A 57 5.91 5.57 -5.70
N TRP A 58 6.19 5.88 -6.97
CA TRP A 58 7.12 6.95 -7.32
C TRP A 58 6.64 8.32 -6.83
N LEU A 59 5.34 8.62 -6.96
CA LEU A 59 4.73 9.84 -6.42
C LEU A 59 4.82 9.88 -4.89
N LEU A 60 4.55 8.77 -4.18
CA LEU A 60 4.72 8.71 -2.71
C LEU A 60 6.17 9.00 -2.26
N ILE A 61 7.16 8.69 -3.10
CA ILE A 61 8.58 9.00 -2.84
C ILE A 61 8.91 10.46 -3.16
N ARG A 62 8.38 11.01 -4.26
CA ARG A 62 8.76 12.33 -4.80
C ARG A 62 7.97 13.49 -4.26
N LEU A 63 6.69 13.30 -3.98
CA LEU A 63 5.80 14.33 -3.46
C LEU A 63 6.35 14.98 -2.17
N PRO A 64 6.86 14.24 -1.17
CA PRO A 64 7.45 14.85 0.02
C PRO A 64 8.69 15.73 -0.28
N GLN A 65 9.44 15.38 -1.32
CA GLN A 65 10.61 16.12 -1.76
C GLN A 65 10.21 17.41 -2.50
N ALA A 66 9.14 17.33 -3.31
CA ALA A 66 8.54 18.48 -3.98
C ALA A 66 7.98 19.49 -2.95
N ALA A 67 7.24 19.02 -1.94
CA ALA A 67 6.70 19.86 -0.87
C ALA A 67 7.78 20.56 -0.04
N ALA A 68 8.95 19.94 0.07
CA ALA A 68 10.12 20.49 0.75
C ALA A 68 10.98 21.46 -0.09
N SER A 69 10.66 21.64 -1.37
CA SER A 69 11.40 22.53 -2.26
C SER A 69 11.07 24.00 -1.99
N LYS A 70 11.90 24.90 -2.52
CA LYS A 70 11.66 26.34 -2.42
C LYS A 70 10.42 26.79 -3.21
N ASP A 71 10.17 26.13 -4.35
CA ASP A 71 9.01 26.37 -5.20
C ASP A 71 8.21 25.06 -5.33
N PHE A 72 7.26 24.90 -4.42
CA PHE A 72 6.43 23.71 -4.38
C PHE A 72 5.56 23.55 -5.63
N GLY A 73 5.07 24.65 -6.20
CA GLY A 73 4.24 24.63 -7.40
C GLY A 73 5.00 24.11 -8.61
N ALA A 74 6.19 24.64 -8.85
CA ALA A 74 7.06 24.15 -9.93
C ALA A 74 7.43 22.66 -9.72
N ALA A 75 7.80 22.28 -8.51
CA ALA A 75 8.18 20.89 -8.21
C ALA A 75 7.00 19.90 -8.35
N LEU A 76 5.76 20.32 -8.06
CA LEU A 76 4.56 19.52 -8.32
C LEU A 76 4.29 19.36 -9.83
N ALA A 77 4.51 20.41 -10.61
CA ALA A 77 4.37 20.36 -12.06
C ALA A 77 5.37 19.36 -12.67
N ASP A 78 6.62 19.36 -12.20
CA ASP A 78 7.67 18.43 -12.65
C ASP A 78 7.31 16.96 -12.41
N ILE A 79 6.64 16.66 -11.29
CA ILE A 79 6.17 15.30 -11.00
C ILE A 79 4.78 15.01 -11.59
N GLY A 80 4.23 15.93 -12.38
CA GLY A 80 2.98 15.74 -13.09
C GLY A 80 1.73 15.85 -12.22
N MET A 81 1.78 16.52 -11.07
CA MET A 81 0.63 16.79 -10.18
C MET A 81 0.00 18.18 -10.41
N GLY A 82 0.55 18.98 -11.33
CA GLY A 82 0.07 20.33 -11.65
C GLY A 82 0.82 21.43 -10.88
N ALA A 83 0.70 22.68 -11.33
CA ALA A 83 1.49 23.79 -10.78
C ALA A 83 0.89 24.46 -9.53
N ARG A 84 -0.39 24.21 -9.23
CA ARG A 84 -1.08 24.80 -8.08
C ARG A 84 -0.86 23.92 -6.83
N PRO A 85 -0.23 24.44 -5.76
CA PRO A 85 -0.16 23.73 -4.50
C PRO A 85 -1.56 23.43 -3.94
N PRO A 86 -1.84 22.19 -3.49
CA PRO A 86 -3.09 21.86 -2.83
C PRO A 86 -3.24 22.63 -1.50
N THR A 87 -4.43 23.14 -1.23
CA THR A 87 -4.74 23.87 0.01
C THR A 87 -5.40 23.00 1.07
N SER A 88 -5.80 21.77 0.72
CA SER A 88 -6.42 20.79 1.60
C SER A 88 -5.97 19.36 1.27
N VAL A 89 -6.18 18.42 2.21
CA VAL A 89 -5.92 16.98 2.00
C VAL A 89 -6.78 16.45 0.84
N THR A 90 -8.03 16.89 0.72
CA THR A 90 -8.93 16.51 -0.38
C THR A 90 -8.38 16.95 -1.73
N GLU A 91 -7.94 18.22 -1.86
CA GLU A 91 -7.30 18.70 -3.09
C GLU A 91 -6.02 17.92 -3.42
N LEU A 92 -5.24 17.55 -2.40
CA LEU A 92 -4.04 16.73 -2.57
C LEU A 92 -4.38 15.34 -3.13
N MET A 93 -5.42 14.69 -2.61
CA MET A 93 -5.88 13.39 -3.11
C MET A 93 -6.39 13.49 -4.55
N VAL A 94 -7.11 14.56 -4.89
CA VAL A 94 -7.57 14.82 -6.27
C VAL A 94 -6.37 14.98 -7.20
N ALA A 95 -5.36 15.77 -6.81
CA ALA A 95 -4.15 15.98 -7.61
C ALA A 95 -3.36 14.66 -7.80
N TYR A 96 -3.24 13.86 -6.74
CA TYR A 96 -2.57 12.56 -6.76
C TYR A 96 -3.27 11.58 -7.70
N ASN A 97 -4.59 11.41 -7.55
CA ASN A 97 -5.38 10.53 -8.41
C ASN A 97 -5.36 10.98 -9.88
N SER A 98 -5.47 12.30 -10.12
CA SER A 98 -5.41 12.86 -11.47
C SER A 98 -4.06 12.59 -12.15
N ALA A 99 -2.95 12.56 -11.39
CA ALA A 99 -1.63 12.23 -11.92
C ALA A 99 -1.56 10.77 -12.37
N LEU A 100 -2.13 9.86 -11.59
CA LEU A 100 -2.19 8.43 -11.90
C LEU A 100 -3.09 8.13 -13.11
N GLU A 101 -4.26 8.77 -13.19
CA GLU A 101 -5.16 8.67 -14.35
C GLU A 101 -4.51 9.16 -15.65
N ARG A 102 -3.62 10.18 -15.56
CA ARG A 102 -2.84 10.62 -16.73
C ARG A 102 -1.86 9.53 -17.20
N VAL A 103 -1.22 8.82 -16.28
CA VAL A 103 -0.33 7.70 -16.65
C VAL A 103 -1.12 6.58 -17.30
N GLN A 104 -2.24 6.19 -16.72
CA GLN A 104 -3.14 5.18 -17.27
C GLN A 104 -3.58 5.52 -18.70
N ARG A 105 -4.01 6.77 -18.95
CA ARG A 105 -4.38 7.22 -20.30
C ARG A 105 -3.21 7.19 -21.29
N ARG A 106 -2.00 7.55 -20.87
CA ARG A 106 -0.81 7.58 -21.74
C ARG A 106 -0.36 6.21 -22.19
N VAL A 107 -0.51 5.18 -21.36
CA VAL A 107 -0.10 3.82 -21.72
C VAL A 107 -1.13 3.11 -22.59
N HIS A 108 -2.23 3.78 -22.96
CA HIS A 108 -3.38 3.23 -23.70
C HIS A 108 -3.89 1.89 -23.15
N ALA A 109 -3.59 1.60 -21.89
CA ALA A 109 -4.11 0.44 -21.19
C ALA A 109 -5.47 0.83 -20.63
N GLY A 110 -6.47 -0.05 -20.79
CA GLY A 110 -7.71 0.06 -20.04
C GLY A 110 -7.42 0.08 -18.53
N ALA A 111 -8.43 0.45 -17.73
CA ALA A 111 -8.33 0.30 -16.28
C ALA A 111 -7.99 -1.14 -15.91
N THR A 112 -6.91 -1.29 -15.14
CA THR A 112 -6.48 -2.57 -14.57
C THR A 112 -6.92 -2.59 -13.11
N ASP A 113 -7.42 -3.73 -12.65
CA ASP A 113 -7.83 -3.90 -11.25
C ASP A 113 -6.67 -3.58 -10.29
N LEU A 114 -5.43 -3.97 -10.65
CA LEU A 114 -4.24 -3.71 -9.86
C LEU A 114 -3.84 -2.22 -9.86
N GLY A 115 -4.04 -1.52 -10.97
CA GLY A 115 -3.81 -0.08 -11.06
C GLY A 115 -4.79 0.70 -10.17
N ASP A 116 -6.07 0.31 -10.16
CA ASP A 116 -7.07 0.91 -9.28
C ASP A 116 -6.80 0.61 -7.80
N ILE A 117 -6.46 -0.64 -7.47
CA ILE A 117 -6.04 -1.02 -6.11
C ILE A 117 -4.84 -0.17 -5.66
N ALA A 118 -3.84 0.01 -6.53
CA ALA A 118 -2.66 0.81 -6.20
C ALA A 118 -2.99 2.29 -6.00
N ARG A 119 -3.86 2.85 -6.84
CA ARG A 119 -4.34 4.24 -6.74
C ARG A 119 -5.04 4.47 -5.40
N GLU A 120 -6.01 3.62 -5.06
CA GLU A 120 -6.74 3.73 -3.80
C GLU A 120 -5.86 3.49 -2.56
N ALA A 121 -4.99 2.47 -2.61
CA ALA A 121 -4.08 2.17 -1.52
C ALA A 121 -3.08 3.32 -1.26
N GLY A 122 -2.57 3.93 -2.34
CA GLY A 122 -1.68 5.08 -2.27
C GLY A 122 -2.38 6.32 -1.74
N ALA A 123 -3.58 6.63 -2.23
CA ALA A 123 -4.37 7.75 -1.74
C ALA A 123 -4.71 7.58 -0.25
N ALA A 124 -5.17 6.40 0.17
CA ALA A 124 -5.48 6.12 1.57
C ALA A 124 -4.24 6.26 2.48
N ALA A 125 -3.11 5.69 2.08
CA ALA A 125 -1.87 5.77 2.87
C ALA A 125 -1.33 7.21 2.94
N LEU A 126 -1.44 7.97 1.85
CA LEU A 126 -1.01 9.37 1.82
C LEU A 126 -1.92 10.26 2.67
N ALA A 127 -3.24 10.11 2.56
CA ALA A 127 -4.20 10.84 3.36
C ALA A 127 -3.95 10.61 4.86
N GLU A 128 -3.87 9.35 5.29
CA GLU A 128 -3.58 8.98 6.68
C GLU A 128 -2.28 9.60 7.18
N ALA A 129 -1.20 9.52 6.38
CA ALA A 129 0.10 10.03 6.76
C ALA A 129 0.15 11.57 6.85
N VAL A 130 -0.59 12.26 5.97
CA VAL A 130 -0.69 13.72 5.97
C VAL A 130 -1.56 14.18 7.14
N GLU A 131 -2.75 13.60 7.31
CA GLU A 131 -3.68 13.93 8.40
C GLU A 131 -3.05 13.72 9.78
N ALA A 132 -2.26 12.66 9.97
CA ALA A 132 -1.54 12.41 11.23
C ALA A 132 -0.50 13.50 11.57
N GLY A 133 -0.07 14.30 10.59
CA GLY A 133 0.82 15.45 10.78
C GLY A 133 0.12 16.80 10.86
N MET A 134 -1.20 16.85 10.70
CA MET A 134 -1.98 18.10 10.71
C MET A 134 -2.34 18.54 12.14
N PRO A 135 -2.53 19.85 12.38
CA PRO A 135 -3.20 20.32 13.58
C PRO A 135 -4.66 19.84 13.64
N MET A 136 -5.16 19.63 14.85
CA MET A 136 -6.54 19.17 15.09
C MET A 136 -7.61 20.20 14.70
N TRP A 137 -7.27 21.49 14.67
CA TRP A 137 -8.22 22.57 14.41
C TRP A 137 -7.67 23.55 13.38
N SER A 138 -8.56 24.04 12.50
CA SER A 138 -8.28 25.08 11.51
C SER A 138 -7.02 24.85 10.65
N PRO A 139 -6.92 23.70 9.95
CA PRO A 139 -5.77 23.41 9.09
C PRO A 139 -5.63 24.42 7.96
N THR A 140 -4.40 24.85 7.70
CA THR A 140 -4.07 25.79 6.62
C THR A 140 -3.35 25.09 5.45
N ALA A 141 -3.25 25.78 4.31
CA ALA A 141 -2.47 25.27 3.17
C ALA A 141 -0.98 25.04 3.52
N ALA A 142 -0.42 25.89 4.40
CA ALA A 142 0.94 25.74 4.88
C ALA A 142 1.11 24.47 5.73
N ASP A 143 0.10 24.10 6.52
CA ASP A 143 0.11 22.87 7.31
C ASP A 143 0.06 21.63 6.40
N VAL A 144 -0.76 21.66 5.35
CA VAL A 144 -0.81 20.58 4.35
C VAL A 144 0.57 20.39 3.71
N GLN A 145 1.18 21.47 3.23
CA GLN A 145 2.52 21.41 2.64
C GLN A 145 3.57 20.92 3.65
N ALA A 146 3.56 21.43 4.88
CA ALA A 146 4.50 21.05 5.92
C ALA A 146 4.37 19.56 6.30
N SER A 147 3.13 19.07 6.41
CA SER A 147 2.85 17.66 6.71
C SER A 147 3.34 16.75 5.59
N VAL A 148 3.05 17.10 4.32
CA VAL A 148 3.59 16.38 3.15
C VAL A 148 5.11 16.41 3.11
N ALA A 149 5.73 17.57 3.33
CA ALA A 149 7.19 17.73 3.34
C ALA A 149 7.85 16.90 4.43
N ALA A 150 7.20 16.72 5.59
CA ALA A 150 7.73 15.92 6.68
C ALA A 150 7.86 14.43 6.31
N LEU A 151 7.04 13.91 5.38
CA LEU A 151 7.12 12.53 4.90
C LEU A 151 8.43 12.21 4.17
N ARG A 152 9.27 13.21 3.86
CA ARG A 152 10.60 13.01 3.30
C ARG A 152 11.57 12.34 4.27
N SER A 153 11.28 12.36 5.57
CA SER A 153 12.15 11.72 6.55
C SER A 153 12.10 10.20 6.38
N PRO A 154 13.25 9.50 6.52
CA PRO A 154 13.28 8.05 6.43
C PRO A 154 12.24 7.35 7.33
N GLU A 155 12.03 7.85 8.55
CA GLU A 155 11.09 7.28 9.52
C GLU A 155 9.63 7.39 9.05
N LYS A 156 9.23 8.58 8.58
CA LYS A 156 7.85 8.82 8.13
C LYS A 156 7.60 8.16 6.78
N PHE A 157 8.57 8.16 5.88
CA PHE A 157 8.49 7.39 4.64
C PHE A 157 8.39 5.88 4.90
N GLY A 158 9.13 5.36 5.89
CA GLY A 158 9.02 3.97 6.31
C GLY A 158 7.60 3.59 6.71
N ALA A 159 6.94 4.45 7.50
CA ALA A 159 5.53 4.27 7.86
C ALA A 159 4.61 4.37 6.63
N LEU A 160 4.78 5.39 5.79
CA LEU A 160 3.98 5.56 4.56
C LEU A 160 4.08 4.33 3.65
N ALA A 161 5.29 3.84 3.39
CA ALA A 161 5.52 2.67 2.56
C ALA A 161 4.93 1.40 3.18
N HIS A 162 4.98 1.27 4.51
CA HIS A 162 4.33 0.18 5.24
C HIS A 162 2.81 0.20 5.04
N HIS A 163 2.16 1.34 5.27
CA HIS A 163 0.70 1.47 5.09
C HIS A 163 0.27 1.27 3.63
N PHE A 164 1.01 1.82 2.67
CA PHE A 164 0.74 1.62 1.24
C PHE A 164 0.73 0.13 0.86
N HIS A 165 1.75 -0.63 1.27
CA HIS A 165 1.83 -2.05 0.94
C HIS A 165 0.81 -2.89 1.72
N ALA A 166 0.53 -2.56 2.98
CA ALA A 166 -0.54 -3.21 3.75
C ALA A 166 -1.90 -3.03 3.04
N ASN A 167 -2.19 -1.80 2.61
CA ASN A 167 -3.42 -1.42 1.91
C ASN A 167 -3.58 -2.13 0.55
N ILE A 168 -2.48 -2.37 -0.16
CA ILE A 168 -2.49 -3.15 -1.42
C ILE A 168 -2.84 -4.60 -1.13
N VAL A 169 -2.14 -5.24 -0.19
CA VAL A 169 -2.37 -6.66 0.12
C VAL A 169 -3.79 -6.88 0.64
N GLU A 170 -4.27 -6.00 1.52
CA GLU A 170 -5.66 -6.05 2.02
C GLU A 170 -6.66 -6.00 0.86
N ARG A 171 -6.53 -5.03 -0.05
CA ARG A 171 -7.43 -4.86 -1.20
C ARG A 171 -7.35 -6.03 -2.18
N VAL A 172 -6.16 -6.56 -2.46
CA VAL A 172 -5.99 -7.75 -3.30
C VAL A 172 -6.71 -8.95 -2.70
N ILE A 173 -6.57 -9.15 -1.38
CA ILE A 173 -7.25 -10.25 -0.68
C ILE A 173 -8.76 -10.07 -0.77
N HIS A 174 -9.29 -8.88 -0.48
CA HIS A 174 -10.73 -8.61 -0.60
C HIS A 174 -11.22 -8.81 -2.03
N TYR A 175 -10.56 -8.22 -3.02
CA TYR A 175 -10.90 -8.39 -4.43
C TYR A 175 -10.96 -9.87 -4.84
N TYR A 176 -9.96 -10.66 -4.44
CA TYR A 176 -9.94 -12.08 -4.77
C TYR A 176 -11.02 -12.86 -4.02
N VAL A 177 -11.14 -12.64 -2.71
CA VAL A 177 -12.11 -13.34 -1.87
C VAL A 177 -13.51 -13.02 -2.36
N ASP A 178 -13.88 -11.77 -2.59
CA ASP A 178 -15.20 -11.37 -3.08
C ASP A 178 -15.51 -12.01 -4.45
N ARG A 179 -14.52 -12.06 -5.35
CA ARG A 179 -14.69 -12.66 -6.69
C ARG A 179 -14.69 -14.18 -6.68
N THR A 180 -14.11 -14.82 -5.68
CA THR A 180 -14.08 -16.29 -5.57
C THR A 180 -15.07 -16.81 -4.55
N LEU A 181 -15.69 -15.94 -3.75
CA LEU A 181 -16.63 -16.30 -2.70
C LEU A 181 -17.75 -17.17 -3.27
N HIS A 182 -18.37 -16.77 -4.38
CA HIS A 182 -19.42 -17.56 -5.03
C HIS A 182 -18.95 -18.92 -5.58
N LYS A 183 -17.66 -19.08 -5.92
CA LYS A 183 -17.07 -20.35 -6.36
C LYS A 183 -16.64 -21.23 -5.18
N LEU A 184 -16.47 -20.61 -4.02
CA LEU A 184 -16.02 -21.21 -2.78
C LEU A 184 -17.20 -21.40 -1.79
N VAL A 185 -18.42 -21.00 -2.17
CA VAL A 185 -19.64 -21.04 -1.37
C VAL A 185 -20.69 -21.92 -2.09
N GLY A 186 -21.18 -22.93 -1.37
CA GLY A 186 -22.33 -23.76 -1.72
C GLY A 186 -23.45 -23.59 -0.69
N ALA A 187 -24.56 -24.31 -0.86
CA ALA A 187 -25.88 -24.08 -0.25
C ALA A 187 -25.98 -23.88 1.28
N ASP A 188 -24.90 -24.04 2.07
CA ASP A 188 -24.95 -23.98 3.54
C ASP A 188 -23.95 -23.01 4.22
N ARG A 189 -23.20 -22.15 3.53
CA ARG A 189 -22.01 -21.50 4.16
C ARG A 189 -21.74 -20.04 3.78
N VAL A 190 -22.69 -19.16 4.04
CA VAL A 190 -22.44 -17.71 4.13
C VAL A 190 -22.10 -17.34 5.58
N ALA A 191 -21.28 -16.30 5.78
CA ALA A 191 -21.04 -15.70 7.10
C ALA A 191 -22.36 -15.54 7.86
N ARG A 192 -22.41 -15.98 9.13
CA ARG A 192 -23.67 -16.10 9.89
C ARG A 192 -24.32 -14.75 10.17
N SER A 193 -23.55 -13.67 10.07
CA SER A 193 -24.00 -12.32 10.37
C SER A 193 -23.07 -11.25 9.77
N VAL A 194 -23.56 -10.01 9.71
CA VAL A 194 -22.76 -8.80 9.44
C VAL A 194 -21.59 -8.66 10.42
N HIS A 195 -21.75 -9.14 11.67
CA HIS A 195 -20.70 -9.11 12.68
C HIS A 195 -19.52 -10.04 12.35
N ASP A 196 -19.78 -11.23 11.81
CA ASP A 196 -18.74 -12.16 11.37
C ASP A 196 -17.93 -11.57 10.21
N LEU A 197 -18.61 -10.90 9.27
CA LEU A 197 -17.96 -10.21 8.16
C LEU A 197 -17.11 -9.03 8.63
N ALA A 198 -17.62 -8.20 9.55
CA ALA A 198 -16.85 -7.10 10.13
C ALA A 198 -15.61 -7.60 10.90
N THR A 199 -15.74 -8.71 11.60
CA THR A 199 -14.64 -9.35 12.34
C THR A 199 -13.57 -9.90 11.38
N TYR A 200 -14.00 -10.54 10.29
CA TYR A 200 -13.12 -11.00 9.22
C TYR A 200 -12.34 -9.83 8.60
N ASN A 201 -13.03 -8.77 8.17
CA ASN A 201 -12.40 -7.60 7.55
C ASN A 201 -11.36 -6.95 8.48
N SER A 202 -11.71 -6.76 9.75
CA SER A 202 -10.78 -6.22 10.76
C SER A 202 -9.55 -7.11 10.97
N ALA A 203 -9.75 -8.44 10.98
CA ALA A 203 -8.68 -9.39 11.14
C ALA A 203 -7.75 -9.46 9.91
N ILE A 204 -8.27 -9.40 8.69
CA ILE A 204 -7.48 -9.32 7.45
C ILE A 204 -6.67 -8.03 7.42
N ARG A 205 -7.29 -6.88 7.73
CA ARG A 205 -6.57 -5.60 7.82
C ARG A 205 -5.39 -5.69 8.77
N ARG A 206 -5.62 -6.20 9.99
CA ARG A 206 -4.54 -6.39 10.98
C ARG A 206 -3.44 -7.33 10.46
N HIS A 207 -3.82 -8.44 9.83
CA HIS A 207 -2.87 -9.38 9.26
C HIS A 207 -1.99 -8.73 8.19
N CYS A 208 -2.57 -7.91 7.31
CA CYS A 208 -1.84 -7.20 6.26
C CYS A 208 -0.91 -6.13 6.85
N ILE A 209 -1.37 -5.38 7.86
CA ILE A 209 -0.54 -4.41 8.60
C ILE A 209 0.65 -5.13 9.26
N GLU A 210 0.42 -6.24 9.94
CA GLU A 210 1.50 -6.99 10.59
C GLU A 210 2.47 -7.61 9.57
N ALA A 211 1.98 -8.17 8.47
CA ALA A 211 2.79 -8.77 7.41
C ALA A 211 3.63 -7.72 6.67
N ALA A 212 3.10 -6.53 6.45
CA ALA A 212 3.81 -5.46 5.79
C ALA A 212 4.78 -4.71 6.72
N LEU A 213 4.86 -5.03 8.02
CA LEU A 213 5.73 -4.31 8.97
C LEU A 213 7.22 -4.37 8.58
N ILE A 214 7.64 -5.41 7.86
CA ILE A 214 8.98 -5.51 7.25
C ILE A 214 9.32 -4.31 6.35
N MET A 215 8.31 -3.71 5.74
CA MET A 215 8.48 -2.55 4.86
C MET A 215 8.94 -1.32 5.61
N ARG A 216 8.58 -1.15 6.89
CA ARG A 216 8.93 0.05 7.65
C ARG A 216 10.43 0.22 7.78
N ALA A 217 11.13 -0.85 8.18
CA ALA A 217 12.58 -0.86 8.31
C ALA A 217 13.28 -0.79 6.94
N PHE A 218 12.82 -1.60 5.98
CA PHE A 218 13.41 -1.66 4.66
C PHE A 218 13.30 -0.32 3.89
N ALA A 219 12.12 0.30 3.89
CA ALA A 219 11.87 1.55 3.19
C ALA A 219 12.63 2.72 3.82
N ARG A 220 12.71 2.77 5.15
CA ARG A 220 13.54 3.75 5.88
C ARG A 220 15.00 3.66 5.44
N ASP A 221 15.59 2.48 5.54
CA ASP A 221 16.99 2.27 5.23
C ASP A 221 17.29 2.48 3.73
N TRP A 222 16.34 2.12 2.87
CA TRP A 222 16.44 2.39 1.43
C TRP A 222 16.41 3.88 1.14
N LEU A 223 15.46 4.64 1.70
CA LEU A 223 15.37 6.07 1.44
C LEU A 223 16.60 6.80 1.99
N GLY A 224 17.05 6.48 3.21
CA GLY A 224 18.26 7.09 3.79
C GLY A 224 19.50 6.90 2.91
N LYS A 225 19.67 5.72 2.30
CA LYS A 225 20.79 5.44 1.38
C LYS A 225 20.68 6.19 0.05
N ASN A 226 19.49 6.22 -0.55
CA ASN A 226 19.32 6.89 -1.85
C ASN A 226 19.26 8.42 -1.72
N GLN A 227 18.80 8.97 -0.60
CA GLN A 227 18.93 10.40 -0.30
C GLN A 227 20.39 10.82 -0.18
N TYR A 228 21.24 9.99 0.44
CA TYR A 228 22.67 10.23 0.54
C TYR A 228 23.40 10.09 -0.81
N ARG A 229 23.04 9.10 -1.64
CA ARG A 229 23.74 8.77 -2.88
C ARG A 229 23.28 9.56 -4.11
N ASP A 230 21.98 9.74 -4.30
CA ASP A 230 21.38 10.13 -5.59
C ASP A 230 20.81 11.56 -5.58
N GLY A 231 21.16 12.38 -4.57
CA GLY A 231 20.96 13.84 -4.64
C GLY A 231 19.52 14.32 -4.91
N LYS A 232 18.51 13.57 -4.42
CA LYS A 232 17.05 13.83 -4.53
C LYS A 232 16.36 13.35 -5.80
N ASP A 233 17.07 12.91 -6.84
CA ASP A 233 16.42 12.60 -8.12
C ASP A 233 16.09 11.10 -8.29
N ILE A 234 15.21 10.59 -7.43
CA ILE A 234 14.76 9.19 -7.53
C ILE A 234 13.92 9.03 -8.80
N SER A 235 14.43 8.23 -9.74
CA SER A 235 13.75 7.91 -11.00
C SER A 235 12.64 6.86 -10.81
N ARG A 236 11.76 6.75 -11.81
CA ARG A 236 10.74 5.69 -11.87
C ARG A 236 11.37 4.29 -11.89
N ASP A 237 12.52 4.12 -12.55
CA ASP A 237 13.26 2.86 -12.52
C ASP A 237 13.77 2.54 -11.10
N GLY A 238 14.24 3.55 -10.37
CA GLY A 238 14.59 3.42 -8.95
C GLY A 238 13.41 2.96 -8.10
N ALA A 239 12.23 3.55 -8.30
CA ALA A 239 11.00 3.14 -7.62
C ALA A 239 10.57 1.71 -7.99
N ARG A 240 10.73 1.32 -9.26
CA ARG A 240 10.45 -0.05 -9.73
C ARG A 240 11.40 -1.09 -9.12
N ARG A 241 12.69 -0.78 -9.01
CA ARG A 241 13.65 -1.66 -8.33
C ARG A 241 13.31 -1.78 -6.84
N PHE A 242 12.96 -0.67 -6.20
CA PHE A 242 12.51 -0.67 -4.81
C PHE A 242 11.27 -1.55 -4.61
N SER A 243 10.26 -1.41 -5.47
CA SER A 243 9.04 -2.22 -5.38
C SER A 243 9.29 -3.70 -5.60
N ALA A 244 10.20 -4.08 -6.50
CA ALA A 244 10.53 -5.49 -6.73
C ALA A 244 11.04 -6.17 -5.44
N PHE A 245 11.94 -5.51 -4.70
CA PHE A 245 12.42 -6.01 -3.40
C PHE A 245 11.34 -5.94 -2.31
N ALA A 246 10.48 -4.92 -2.33
CA ALA A 246 9.36 -4.80 -1.41
C ALA A 246 8.38 -5.99 -1.54
N VAL A 247 7.96 -6.28 -2.77
CA VAL A 247 7.07 -7.38 -3.11
C VAL A 247 7.65 -8.73 -2.71
N GLU A 248 8.95 -8.96 -2.95
CA GLU A 248 9.61 -10.19 -2.51
C GLU A 248 9.58 -10.35 -0.99
N LYS A 249 9.89 -9.28 -0.24
CA LYS A 249 9.89 -9.30 1.23
C LYS A 249 8.50 -9.59 1.80
N ILE A 250 7.48 -8.89 1.30
CA ILE A 250 6.10 -9.11 1.74
C ILE A 250 5.63 -10.51 1.36
N GLY A 251 5.93 -10.97 0.15
CA GLY A 251 5.54 -12.30 -0.30
C GLY A 251 6.15 -13.42 0.54
N ASN A 252 7.40 -13.26 0.99
CA ASN A 252 8.04 -14.17 1.93
C ASN A 252 7.36 -14.15 3.31
N GLU A 253 6.95 -12.98 3.79
CA GLU A 253 6.25 -12.86 5.07
C GLU A 253 4.84 -13.47 5.03
N LEU A 254 4.09 -13.26 3.94
CA LEU A 254 2.79 -13.91 3.74
C LEU A 254 2.90 -15.44 3.74
N LYS A 255 3.98 -15.97 3.14
CA LYS A 255 4.26 -17.42 3.16
C LYS A 255 4.56 -17.92 4.57
N ASN A 256 5.34 -17.18 5.36
CA ASN A 256 5.63 -17.53 6.76
C ASN A 256 4.37 -17.50 7.64
N ARG A 257 3.42 -16.61 7.33
CA ARG A 257 2.17 -16.42 8.08
C ARG A 257 1.03 -17.36 7.69
N LYS A 258 1.30 -18.35 6.85
CA LYS A 258 0.36 -19.43 6.54
C LYS A 258 0.09 -20.35 7.75
N GLY A 259 0.91 -20.24 8.81
CA GLY A 259 0.86 -21.10 9.99
C GLY A 259 1.82 -22.31 9.87
N PRO A 260 2.09 -23.04 10.97
CA PRO A 260 2.85 -24.28 10.89
C PRO A 260 2.15 -25.29 9.96
N LYS A 261 2.95 -26.11 9.27
CA LYS A 261 2.45 -27.23 8.47
C LYS A 261 1.71 -28.24 9.33
#